data_AF-A0AA38N0M4-F1
#
_entry.id   AF-A0AA38N0M4-F1
#
_cell.length_a   1.000
_cell.length_b   1.000
_cell.length_c   1.000
_cell.angle_alpha   90.00
_cell.angle_beta   90.00
_cell.angle_gamma   90.00
#
_symmetry.space_group_name_H-M   'P 1'
#
loop_
_entity.id
_entity.type
_entity.pdbx_description
1 polymer ?
#
loop_
_entity_poly.entity_id
_entity_poly.type
_entity_poly.pdbx_seq_one_letter_code
_entity_poly.pdbx_strand_id
1 'polypeptide(L)'
;LWEKLPEYSELRWDFFPWPMINKPSSPEDITYAAIHAYLTSPHHPDKDKHQRDRVKEQIRKWHPDRFETKLLPKVIEEDKAEVKEGAGTVVRHLNNLLTKSNPPNFFD
;
A
#
# COMPACT_ATOMS: atom_id res chain seq x y z
N LEU A 1 -5.88 -12.34 -1.41
CA LEU A 1 -6.23 -11.46 -0.26
C LEU A 1 -6.97 -10.21 -0.75
N TRP A 2 -6.37 -9.37 -1.59
CA TRP A 2 -7.05 -8.21 -2.21
C TRP A 2 -8.36 -8.54 -2.93
N GLU A 3 -8.41 -9.65 -3.66
CA GLU A 3 -9.60 -10.08 -4.41
C GLU A 3 -10.79 -10.42 -3.52
N LYS A 4 -10.54 -10.80 -2.26
CA LYS A 4 -11.59 -11.14 -1.29
C LYS A 4 -12.13 -9.91 -0.56
N LEU A 5 -11.37 -8.80 -0.49
CA LEU A 5 -11.79 -7.60 0.24
C LEU A 5 -13.17 -7.06 -0.22
N PRO A 6 -13.48 -7.01 -1.53
CA PRO A 6 -14.79 -6.61 -1.99
C PRO A 6 -15.93 -7.58 -1.66
N GLU A 7 -15.65 -8.81 -1.23
CA GLU A 7 -16.69 -9.80 -0.90
C GLU A 7 -17.22 -9.62 0.52
N TYR A 8 -16.43 -9.00 1.41
CA TYR A 8 -16.88 -8.73 2.78
C TYR A 8 -17.93 -7.62 2.81
N SER A 9 -18.88 -7.75 3.74
CA SER A 9 -19.87 -6.72 4.07
C SER A 9 -19.26 -5.58 4.87
N GLU A 10 -18.29 -5.89 5.72
CA GLU A 10 -17.59 -4.97 6.60
C GLU A 10 -16.08 -5.21 6.52
N LEU A 11 -15.32 -4.13 6.42
CA LEU A 11 -13.86 -4.12 6.47
C LEU A 11 -13.41 -3.40 7.74
N ARG A 12 -12.31 -3.90 8.31
CA ARG A 12 -11.63 -3.30 9.46
C ARG A 12 -10.18 -3.03 9.10
N TRP A 13 -9.51 -2.22 9.90
CA TRP A 13 -8.08 -1.91 9.75
C TRP A 13 -7.22 -3.15 9.48
N ASP A 14 -7.43 -4.22 10.26
CA ASP A 14 -6.63 -5.45 10.21
C ASP A 14 -6.85 -6.33 8.96
N PHE A 15 -7.89 -6.04 8.17
CA PHE A 15 -8.21 -6.81 6.97
C PHE A 15 -7.30 -6.42 5.81
N PHE A 16 -6.79 -5.19 5.84
CA PHE A 16 -5.99 -4.67 4.76
C PHE A 16 -4.57 -5.26 4.78
N PRO A 17 -4.07 -5.71 3.63
CA PRO A 17 -2.69 -6.15 3.49
C PRO A 17 -1.76 -4.94 3.34
N TRP A 18 -1.58 -4.21 4.44
CA TRP A 18 -0.60 -3.14 4.56
C TRP A 18 0.75 -3.62 4.01
N PRO A 19 1.44 -2.86 3.14
CA PRO A 19 2.69 -3.29 2.52
C PRO A 19 3.87 -3.20 3.50
N MET A 20 3.75 -3.92 4.61
CA MET A 20 4.67 -3.97 5.74
C MET A 20 4.76 -5.43 6.22
N ILE A 21 5.91 -5.81 6.78
CA ILE A 21 6.14 -7.17 7.29
C ILE A 21 5.23 -7.44 8.50
N ASN A 22 5.19 -6.49 9.43
CA ASN A 22 4.26 -6.49 10.55
C ASN A 22 3.11 -5.56 10.21
N LYS A 23 1.88 -5.98 10.50
CA LYS A 23 0.72 -5.12 10.34
C LYS A 23 0.85 -3.92 11.29
N PRO A 24 0.69 -2.68 10.79
CA PRO A 24 0.68 -1.49 11.65
C PRO A 24 -0.53 -1.56 12.59
N SER A 25 -0.43 -0.98 13.78
CA SER A 25 -1.57 -0.83 14.70
C SER A 25 -2.30 0.49 14.48
N SER A 26 -1.62 1.49 13.91
CA SER A 26 -2.20 2.79 13.57
C SER A 26 -1.51 3.40 12.33
N PRO A 27 -2.06 4.48 11.75
CA PRO A 27 -1.46 5.14 10.59
C PRO A 27 -0.01 5.61 10.81
N GLU A 28 0.36 5.99 12.04
CA GLU A 28 1.71 6.47 12.38
C GLU A 28 2.79 5.39 12.27
N ASP A 29 2.43 4.12 12.44
CA ASP A 29 3.34 2.99 12.27
C ASP A 29 3.76 2.79 10.80
N ILE A 30 2.99 3.36 9.86
CA ILE A 30 3.23 3.23 8.42
C ILE A 30 4.37 4.15 8.02
N THR A 31 5.59 3.62 8.06
CA THR A 31 6.80 4.35 7.70
C THR A 31 7.33 3.99 6.33
N TYR A 32 8.00 4.95 5.69
CA TYR A 32 8.74 4.72 4.44
C TYR A 32 9.73 3.56 4.54
N ALA A 33 10.46 3.45 5.66
CA ALA A 33 11.47 2.41 5.86
C ALA A 33 10.83 1.01 5.92
N ALA A 34 9.70 0.87 6.62
CA ALA A 34 8.98 -0.40 6.71
C ALA A 34 8.43 -0.85 5.34
N ILE A 35 7.86 0.08 4.58
CA ILE A 35 7.37 -0.21 3.22
C ILE A 35 8.52 -0.58 2.28
N HIS A 36 9.64 0.15 2.35
CA HIS A 36 10.82 -0.17 1.55
C HIS A 36 11.38 -1.56 1.88
N ALA A 37 11.50 -1.91 3.16
CA ALA A 37 11.95 -3.22 3.62
C ALA A 37 11.02 -4.34 3.13
N TYR A 38 9.71 -4.13 3.19
CA TYR A 38 8.72 -5.09 2.69
C TYR A 38 8.90 -5.36 1.18
N LEU A 39 9.05 -4.30 0.37
CA LEU A 39 9.19 -4.42 -1.09
C LEU A 39 10.52 -5.03 -1.55
N THR A 40 11.59 -4.77 -0.81
CA THR A 40 12.95 -5.28 -1.06
C THR A 40 13.20 -6.65 -0.46
N SER A 41 12.28 -7.16 0.36
CA SER A 41 12.45 -8.44 1.02
C SER A 41 12.70 -9.57 0.02
N PRO A 42 13.72 -10.42 0.25
CA PRO A 42 13.97 -11.61 -0.59
C PRO A 42 12.83 -12.63 -0.49
N HIS A 43 11.99 -12.53 0.53
CA HIS A 43 10.81 -13.37 0.73
C HIS A 43 9.53 -12.78 0.10
N HIS A 44 9.64 -11.74 -0.73
CA HIS A 44 8.48 -11.18 -1.40
C HIS A 44 7.83 -12.25 -2.30
N PRO A 45 6.49 -12.40 -2.30
CA PRO A 45 5.77 -13.37 -3.14
C PRO A 45 6.07 -13.31 -4.64
N ASP A 46 6.64 -12.19 -5.12
CA ASP A 46 6.90 -11.89 -6.53
C ASP A 46 8.42 -11.74 -6.74
N LYS A 47 9.19 -12.73 -6.28
CA LYS A 47 10.66 -12.71 -6.28
C LYS A 47 11.28 -12.44 -7.66
N ASP A 48 10.60 -12.84 -8.73
CA ASP A 48 11.07 -12.70 -10.11
C ASP A 48 10.78 -11.31 -10.72
N LYS A 49 9.93 -10.50 -10.07
CA LYS A 49 9.63 -9.12 -10.53
C LYS A 49 10.67 -8.13 -10.01
N HIS A 50 11.04 -7.19 -10.87
CA HIS A 50 11.88 -6.07 -10.51
C HIS A 50 11.21 -5.21 -9.42
N GLN A 51 12.00 -4.64 -8.50
CA GLN A 51 11.50 -3.84 -7.37
C GLN A 51 10.54 -2.73 -7.84
N ARG A 52 10.88 -2.06 -8.94
CA ARG A 52 10.06 -1.01 -9.57
C ARG A 52 8.63 -1.49 -9.92
N ASP A 53 8.52 -2.70 -10.45
CA ASP A 53 7.21 -3.24 -10.86
C ASP A 53 6.39 -3.64 -9.64
N ARG A 54 7.03 -4.15 -8.59
CA ARG A 54 6.37 -4.38 -7.29
C ARG A 54 5.79 -3.08 -6.71
N VAL A 55 6.54 -1.98 -6.79
CA VAL A 55 6.06 -0.65 -6.34
C VAL A 55 4.84 -0.21 -7.15
N LYS A 56 4.91 -0.27 -8.48
CA LYS A 56 3.78 0.09 -9.37
C LYS A 56 2.52 -0.73 -9.08
N GLU A 57 2.68 -2.03 -8.83
CA GLU A 57 1.55 -2.90 -8.49
C GLU A 57 0.91 -2.52 -7.15
N GLN A 58 1.71 -2.18 -6.13
CA GLN A 58 1.17 -1.69 -4.87
C GLN A 58 0.47 -0.33 -5.04
N ILE A 59 1.04 0.59 -5.82
CA ILE A 59 0.38 1.87 -6.13
C ILE A 59 -0.98 1.62 -6.76
N ARG A 60 -1.09 0.70 -7.73
CA ARG A 60 -2.37 0.37 -8.37
C ARG A 60 -3.41 -0.19 -7.39
N LYS A 61 -2.98 -0.95 -6.38
CA LYS A 61 -3.86 -1.53 -5.35
C LYS A 61 -4.37 -0.47 -4.36
N TRP A 62 -3.48 0.43 -3.96
CA TRP A 62 -3.76 1.48 -2.99
C TRP A 62 -4.23 2.80 -3.62
N HIS A 63 -4.29 2.89 -4.95
CA HIS A 63 -4.69 4.11 -5.65
C HIS A 63 -6.06 4.60 -5.18
N PRO A 64 -6.21 5.90 -4.86
CA PRO A 64 -7.47 6.45 -4.32
C PRO A 64 -8.69 6.10 -5.16
N ASP A 65 -8.58 6.20 -6.50
CA ASP A 65 -9.67 5.85 -7.43
C ASP A 65 -10.24 4.45 -7.22
N ARG A 66 -9.42 3.44 -6.89
CA ARG A 66 -9.92 2.09 -6.58
C ARG A 66 -10.24 1.92 -5.10
N PHE A 67 -9.38 2.43 -4.24
CA PHE A 67 -9.46 2.19 -2.80
C PHE A 67 -10.65 2.92 -2.18
N GLU A 68 -10.76 4.23 -2.43
CA GLU A 68 -11.81 5.08 -1.85
C GLU A 68 -13.19 4.79 -2.44
N THR A 69 -13.27 4.25 -3.66
CA THR A 69 -14.56 3.95 -4.30
C THR A 69 -15.08 2.55 -3.97
N LYS A 70 -14.20 1.55 -3.80
CA LYS A 70 -14.62 0.14 -3.64
C LYS A 70 -14.46 -0.41 -2.23
N LEU A 71 -13.44 0.03 -1.50
CA LEU A 71 -13.06 -0.56 -0.21
C LEU A 71 -13.42 0.35 0.95
N LEU A 72 -13.06 1.63 0.89
CA LEU A 72 -13.33 2.59 1.97
C LEU A 72 -14.81 2.69 2.37
N PRO A 73 -15.80 2.62 1.45
CA PRO A 73 -17.22 2.66 1.85
C PRO A 73 -17.69 1.44 2.65
N LYS A 74 -16.92 0.35 2.63
CA LYS A 74 -17.19 -0.88 3.38
C LYS A 74 -16.47 -0.93 4.72
N VAL A 75 -15.58 0.03 4.98
CA VAL A 75 -14.88 0.12 6.26
C VAL A 75 -15.86 0.61 7.31
N ILE A 76 -15.87 -0.05 8.47
CA ILE A 76 -16.67 0.39 9.61
C ILE A 76 -16.32 1.83 9.99
N GLU A 77 -17.27 2.58 10.51
CA GLU A 77 -17.10 4.02 10.71
C GLU A 77 -15.95 4.35 11.68
N GLU A 78 -15.73 3.48 12.68
CA GLU A 78 -14.66 3.60 13.68
C GLU A 78 -13.26 3.57 13.05
N ASP A 79 -13.03 2.69 12.07
CA ASP A 79 -11.71 2.50 11.44
C ASP A 79 -11.53 3.38 10.18
N LYS A 80 -12.61 4.01 9.70
CA LYS A 80 -12.65 4.62 8.37
C LYS A 80 -11.68 5.78 8.21
N ALA A 81 -11.57 6.62 9.24
CA ALA A 81 -10.63 7.75 9.25
C ALA A 81 -9.19 7.25 9.20
N GLU A 82 -8.85 6.29 10.06
CA GLU A 82 -7.52 5.70 10.15
C GLU A 82 -7.16 4.99 8.84
N VAL A 83 -8.04 4.13 8.32
CA VAL A 83 -7.81 3.39 7.06
C VAL A 83 -7.58 4.34 5.89
N LYS A 84 -8.36 5.43 5.80
CA LYS A 84 -8.17 6.45 4.75
C LYS A 84 -6.79 7.11 4.87
N GLU A 85 -6.42 7.53 6.07
CA GLU A 85 -5.12 8.15 6.34
C GLU A 85 -3.96 7.19 6.03
N GLY A 86 -4.05 5.96 6.52
CA GLY A 86 -3.06 4.92 6.29
C GLY A 86 -2.89 4.61 4.81
N ALA A 87 -3.98 4.47 4.06
CA ALA A 87 -3.95 4.27 2.61
C ALA A 87 -3.26 5.44 1.90
N GLY A 88 -3.58 6.68 2.28
CA GLY A 88 -2.92 7.88 1.75
C GLY A 88 -1.41 7.90 2.03
N THR A 89 -1.01 7.54 3.25
CA THR A 89 0.40 7.44 3.65
C THR A 89 1.14 6.37 2.86
N VAL A 90 0.53 5.19 2.66
CA VAL A 90 1.07 4.13 1.80
C VAL A 90 1.32 4.64 0.38
N VAL A 91 0.32 5.23 -0.27
CA VAL A 91 0.44 5.74 -1.65
C VAL A 91 1.56 6.78 -1.76
N ARG A 92 1.64 7.71 -0.80
CA ARG A 92 2.70 8.72 -0.74
C ARG A 92 4.10 8.08 -0.65
N HIS A 93 4.28 7.10 0.23
CA HIS A 93 5.57 6.42 0.37
C HIS A 93 5.93 5.59 -0.86
N LEU A 94 4.96 4.91 -1.47
CA LEU A 94 5.18 4.16 -2.71
C LEU A 94 5.55 5.07 -3.89
N ASN A 95 4.89 6.23 -4.03
CA ASN A 95 5.26 7.22 -5.05
C ASN A 95 6.67 7.75 -4.83
N ASN A 96 7.04 8.06 -3.58
CA ASN A 96 8.41 8.48 -3.24
C ASN A 96 9.45 7.41 -3.60
N LEU A 97 9.14 6.13 -3.39
CA LEU A 97 9.99 5.01 -3.82
C LEU A 97 10.14 4.96 -5.34
N LEU A 98 9.03 5.10 -6.07
CA LEU A 98 9.04 5.07 -7.52
C LEU A 98 9.88 6.22 -8.09
N THR A 99 9.71 7.44 -7.58
CA THR A 99 10.50 8.61 -8.00
C THR A 99 11.99 8.43 -7.72
N LYS A 100 12.36 7.95 -6.52
CA LYS A 100 13.78 7.70 -6.19
C LYS A 100 14.41 6.59 -7.04
N SER A 101 13.62 5.61 -7.48
CA SER A 101 14.09 4.55 -8.39
C SER A 101 14.25 5.00 -9.84
N ASN A 102 13.77 6.20 -10.18
CA ASN A 102 13.84 6.76 -11.52
C ASN A 102 14.61 8.09 -11.43
N PRO A 103 15.95 8.06 -11.36
CA PRO A 103 16.74 9.29 -11.42
C PRO A 103 16.32 10.06 -12.69
N PRO A 104 16.26 11.40 -12.64
CA PRO A 104 16.10 12.18 -13.86
C PRO A 104 17.20 11.75 -14.81
N ASN A 105 16.85 11.31 -16.02
CA ASN A 105 17.85 11.22 -17.08
C ASN A 105 18.32 12.65 -17.32
N PHE A 106 19.50 13.00 -16.80
CA PHE A 106 20.17 14.27 -17.05
C PHE A 106 20.88 14.29 -18.43
N PHE A 107 20.55 13.33 -19.30
CA PHE A 107 21.08 13.18 -20.64
C PHE A 107 19.91 12.95 -21.60
N ASP A 108 19.23 14.03 -21.97
CA ASP A 108 18.47 14.20 -23.22
C ASP A 108 18.67 15.65 -23.69
#